data_AF-A0A428SNI0-F1
#
_entry.id   AF-A0A428SNI0-F1
#
_cell.length_a   1.000
_cell.length_b   1.000
_cell.length_c   1.000
_cell.angle_alpha   90.00
_cell.angle_beta   90.00
_cell.angle_gamma   90.00
#
_symmetry.space_group_name_H-M   'P 1'
#
loop_
_entity.id
_entity.type
_entity.pdbx_description
1 polymer ?
#
loop_
_entity_poly.entity_id
_entity_poly.type
_entity_poly.pdbx_seq_one_letter_code
_entity_poly.pdbx_strand_id
1 'polypeptide(L)'
;MEEADHTDQAQDAKRIVTLDELALHNSLESGVWVSISGKVYDISTFLSEHPGGEDILLEAAGTDVTEDFFDLHSDEAQELLPAYHVGSLGLTAKSGTELVTDQNQQHSFLRPDIWQQVTVLEKRRLSHNTILITLKWDHCEEFGLPIGKHVLLRARDPVSGNNIVRAYTPIATKDSLGEVDLLIKIYHKTDGRAGGKMTTTLHHMPLGATLELKGPVGTFEYLGKGKCHVSGKTRQVNRFVLVSAGSGLTPMLQVLRAIARDAEDSTECLLLYGNRHEEDILYRDELKSMGAMDGRRIRVVHTLSSPSASWSGQRGRLGQELLEAEAEQPKPGVEDLVLLCGPSAMETAIKHALRAEGWADEQIICF
;
A
#
# COMPACT_ATOMS: atom_id res chain seq x y z
N MET A 1 26.90 -51.62 6.66
CA MET A 1 27.97 -51.23 5.73
C MET A 1 27.36 -51.32 4.34
N GLU A 2 26.63 -50.30 3.88
CA GLU A 2 27.18 -49.08 3.24
C GLU A 2 28.01 -49.46 2.00
N GLU A 3 27.73 -49.02 0.77
CA GLU A 3 27.11 -47.78 0.31
C GLU A 3 26.26 -47.99 -0.95
N ALA A 4 25.16 -47.26 -1.04
CA ALA A 4 24.57 -46.84 -2.30
C ALA A 4 25.25 -45.53 -2.69
N ASP A 5 25.93 -45.47 -3.84
CA ASP A 5 26.45 -44.22 -4.38
C ASP A 5 25.47 -43.68 -5.43
N HIS A 6 24.71 -42.70 -5.00
CA HIS A 6 23.91 -41.80 -5.83
C HIS A 6 24.87 -40.90 -6.62
N THR A 7 25.01 -41.17 -7.92
CA THR A 7 25.47 -40.15 -8.86
C THR A 7 24.31 -39.75 -9.75
N ASP A 8 23.55 -38.76 -9.31
CA ASP A 8 22.75 -37.90 -10.19
C ASP A 8 23.05 -36.44 -9.85
N GLN A 9 24.25 -36.01 -10.25
CA GLN A 9 24.61 -34.60 -10.41
C GLN A 9 24.93 -34.37 -11.89
N ALA A 10 23.89 -34.12 -12.70
CA ALA A 10 24.04 -33.44 -13.99
C ALA A 10 22.67 -33.08 -14.59
N GLN A 11 22.04 -32.00 -14.12
CA GLN A 11 21.00 -31.32 -14.91
C GLN A 11 20.92 -29.81 -14.62
N ASP A 12 22.08 -29.16 -14.61
CA ASP A 12 22.18 -27.69 -14.67
C ASP A 12 22.20 -27.25 -16.14
N ALA A 13 21.07 -27.44 -16.82
CA ALA A 13 20.89 -26.94 -18.18
C ALA A 13 20.40 -25.49 -18.09
N LYS A 14 21.15 -24.58 -18.73
CA LYS A 14 20.86 -23.15 -18.95
C LYS A 14 19.44 -22.94 -19.50
N ARG A 15 18.40 -23.00 -18.67
CA ARG A 15 17.04 -22.67 -19.09
C ARG A 15 17.00 -21.19 -19.44
N ILE A 16 16.71 -20.91 -20.70
CA ILE A 16 16.48 -19.56 -21.19
C ILE A 16 14.97 -19.35 -21.22
N VAL A 17 14.49 -18.40 -20.42
CA VAL A 17 13.09 -17.97 -20.38
C VAL A 17 12.95 -16.77 -21.30
N THR A 18 11.98 -16.74 -22.21
CA THR A 18 11.75 -15.55 -23.05
C THR A 18 10.91 -14.51 -22.30
N LEU A 19 10.89 -13.26 -22.78
CA LEU A 19 9.98 -12.24 -22.24
C LEU A 19 8.51 -12.66 -22.38
N ASP A 20 8.15 -13.28 -23.51
CA ASP A 20 6.78 -13.79 -23.72
C ASP A 20 6.43 -14.91 -22.75
N GLU A 21 7.36 -15.82 -22.46
CA GLU A 21 7.15 -16.87 -21.45
C GLU A 21 7.01 -16.25 -20.05
N LEU A 22 7.91 -15.33 -19.67
CA LEU A 22 7.81 -14.62 -18.40
C LEU A 22 6.44 -13.95 -18.23
N ALA A 23 5.96 -13.25 -19.26
CA ALA A 23 4.68 -12.53 -19.22
C ALA A 23 3.45 -13.45 -19.08
N LEU A 24 3.56 -14.74 -19.41
CA LEU A 24 2.48 -15.72 -19.19
C LEU A 24 2.33 -16.09 -17.71
N HIS A 25 3.37 -15.95 -16.91
CA HIS A 25 3.41 -16.29 -15.49
C HIS A 25 3.08 -15.07 -14.63
N ASN A 26 1.87 -14.54 -14.81
CA ASN A 26 1.39 -13.29 -14.23
C ASN A 26 0.24 -13.45 -13.22
N SER A 27 -0.07 -14.68 -12.79
CA SER A 27 -1.21 -14.96 -11.91
C SER A 27 -1.02 -16.24 -11.10
N LEU A 28 -1.83 -16.44 -10.04
CA LEU A 28 -1.80 -17.67 -9.24
C LEU A 28 -2.07 -18.95 -10.05
N GLU A 29 -2.90 -18.86 -11.10
CA GLU A 29 -3.26 -20.00 -11.96
C GLU A 29 -2.13 -20.36 -12.94
N SER A 30 -1.38 -19.35 -13.39
CA SER A 30 -0.28 -19.52 -14.35
C SER A 30 1.08 -19.67 -13.68
N GLY A 31 1.19 -19.39 -12.38
CA GLY A 31 2.45 -19.20 -11.67
C GLY A 31 2.85 -17.72 -11.65
N VAL A 32 3.48 -17.28 -10.57
CA VAL A 32 3.91 -15.89 -10.37
C VAL A 32 5.42 -15.81 -10.52
N TRP A 33 5.86 -15.37 -11.70
CA TRP A 33 7.28 -15.25 -11.99
C TRP A 33 7.71 -13.80 -12.05
N VAL A 34 8.97 -13.54 -11.72
CA VAL A 34 9.57 -12.21 -11.85
C VAL A 34 10.98 -12.33 -12.41
N SER A 35 11.46 -11.29 -13.11
CA SER A 35 12.87 -11.18 -13.46
C SER A 35 13.62 -10.23 -12.55
N ILE A 36 14.80 -10.63 -12.07
CA ILE A 36 15.72 -9.82 -11.28
C ILE A 36 17.13 -10.03 -11.85
N SER A 37 17.78 -8.95 -12.28
CA SER A 37 19.11 -8.93 -12.90
C SER A 37 19.25 -9.91 -14.08
N GLY A 38 18.23 -10.03 -14.93
CA GLY A 38 18.24 -10.94 -16.07
C GLY A 38 18.15 -12.43 -15.71
N LYS A 39 17.81 -12.76 -14.46
CA LYS A 39 17.42 -14.11 -14.03
C LYS A 39 15.92 -14.13 -13.76
N VAL A 40 15.28 -15.28 -13.96
CA VAL A 40 13.85 -15.49 -13.75
C VAL A 40 13.65 -16.38 -12.53
N TYR A 41 12.69 -15.99 -11.70
CA TYR A 41 12.37 -16.63 -10.44
C TYR A 41 10.87 -16.94 -10.36
N ASP A 42 10.53 -18.16 -9.96
CA ASP A 42 9.16 -18.56 -9.66
C ASP A 42 8.93 -18.36 -8.16
N ILE A 43 8.23 -17.30 -7.82
CA ILE A 43 7.96 -16.90 -6.44
C ILE A 43 6.55 -17.31 -5.99
N SER A 44 5.86 -18.19 -6.73
CA SER A 44 4.48 -18.60 -6.44
C SER A 44 4.29 -19.14 -5.03
N THR A 45 5.29 -19.84 -4.49
CA THR A 45 5.26 -20.39 -3.13
C THR A 45 5.71 -19.40 -2.06
N PHE A 46 6.36 -18.31 -2.44
CA PHE A 46 6.88 -17.29 -1.53
C PHE A 46 5.88 -16.16 -1.25
N LEU A 47 4.79 -16.07 -2.02
CA LEU A 47 3.82 -14.97 -1.93
C LEU A 47 3.41 -14.68 -0.49
N SER A 48 2.96 -15.70 0.24
CA SER A 48 2.44 -15.57 1.60
C SER A 48 3.51 -15.29 2.66
N GLU A 49 4.78 -15.53 2.32
CA GLU A 49 5.94 -15.29 3.17
C GLU A 49 6.54 -13.90 2.95
N HIS A 50 6.16 -13.22 1.87
CA HIS A 50 6.70 -11.92 1.51
C HIS A 50 6.28 -10.83 2.52
N PRO A 51 7.22 -10.17 3.21
CA PRO A 51 6.90 -9.16 4.24
C PRO A 51 6.15 -7.93 3.72
N GLY A 52 6.23 -7.66 2.42
CA GLY A 52 5.50 -6.59 1.74
C GLY A 52 4.06 -6.97 1.33
N GLY A 53 3.65 -8.22 1.57
CA GLY A 53 2.35 -8.75 1.16
C GLY A 53 2.36 -9.42 -0.21
N GLU A 54 1.36 -10.28 -0.42
CA GLU A 54 1.14 -11.06 -1.66
C GLU A 54 0.80 -10.15 -2.85
N ASP A 55 -0.02 -9.13 -2.62
CA ASP A 55 -0.58 -8.27 -3.67
C ASP A 55 0.50 -7.54 -4.49
N ILE A 56 1.57 -7.09 -3.83
CA ILE A 56 2.69 -6.40 -4.51
C ILE A 56 3.41 -7.36 -5.47
N LEU A 57 3.56 -8.63 -5.07
CA LEU A 57 4.20 -9.64 -5.92
C LEU A 57 3.30 -10.05 -7.09
N LEU A 58 1.99 -10.04 -6.90
CA LEU A 58 1.02 -10.26 -7.97
C LEU A 58 0.99 -9.11 -8.98
N GLU A 59 1.16 -7.85 -8.54
CA GLU A 59 1.29 -6.70 -9.45
C GLU A 59 2.59 -6.75 -10.27
N ALA A 60 3.67 -7.27 -9.67
CA ALA A 60 4.95 -7.49 -10.31
C ALA A 60 4.99 -8.72 -11.24
N ALA A 61 3.98 -9.57 -11.20
CA ALA A 61 3.99 -10.88 -11.84
C ALA A 61 4.17 -10.77 -13.37
N GLY A 62 5.08 -11.56 -13.92
CA GLY A 62 5.42 -11.59 -15.32
C GLY A 62 6.28 -10.41 -15.81
N THR A 63 6.89 -9.63 -14.90
CA THR A 63 7.69 -8.45 -15.24
C THR A 63 9.13 -8.51 -14.71
N ASP A 64 9.98 -7.60 -15.21
CA ASP A 64 11.30 -7.35 -14.66
C ASP A 64 11.19 -6.35 -13.51
N VAL A 65 11.55 -6.79 -12.30
CA VAL A 65 11.49 -6.01 -11.06
C VAL A 65 12.88 -5.71 -10.52
N THR A 66 13.93 -5.79 -11.36
CA THR A 66 15.33 -5.60 -10.94
C THR A 66 15.50 -4.33 -10.11
N GLU A 67 15.03 -3.19 -10.62
CA GLU A 67 15.17 -1.91 -9.91
C GLU A 67 14.39 -1.89 -8.60
N ASP A 68 13.11 -2.25 -8.64
CA ASP A 68 12.23 -2.25 -7.45
C ASP A 68 12.75 -3.23 -6.39
N PHE A 69 13.30 -4.37 -6.80
CA PHE A 69 13.86 -5.37 -5.90
C PHE A 69 15.06 -4.81 -5.13
N PHE A 70 16.05 -4.22 -5.81
CA PHE A 70 17.23 -3.65 -5.13
C PHE A 70 16.92 -2.36 -4.36
N ASP A 71 15.91 -1.60 -4.76
CA ASP A 71 15.49 -0.37 -4.07
C ASP A 71 14.68 -0.68 -2.78
N LEU A 72 13.99 -1.82 -2.72
CA LEU A 72 13.12 -2.19 -1.59
C LEU A 72 13.72 -3.21 -0.63
N HIS A 73 14.59 -4.11 -1.11
CA HIS A 73 15.07 -5.27 -0.37
C HIS A 73 16.55 -5.13 0.04
N SER A 74 16.91 -5.76 1.16
CA SER A 74 18.28 -5.82 1.65
C SER A 74 19.04 -7.01 1.07
N ASP A 75 20.35 -7.08 1.29
CA ASP A 75 21.20 -8.17 0.80
C ASP A 75 20.74 -9.54 1.33
N GLU A 76 20.13 -9.62 2.51
CA GLU A 76 19.57 -10.86 3.06
C GLU A 76 18.41 -11.41 2.21
N ALA A 77 17.65 -10.56 1.51
CA ALA A 77 16.59 -11.03 0.61
C ALA A 77 17.18 -11.66 -0.66
N GLN A 78 18.37 -11.24 -1.09
CA GLN A 78 19.07 -11.85 -2.22
C GLN A 78 19.51 -13.28 -1.90
N GLU A 79 19.75 -13.61 -0.63
CA GLU A 79 20.13 -14.96 -0.20
C GLU A 79 18.99 -15.97 -0.38
N LEU A 80 17.73 -15.52 -0.45
CA LEU A 80 16.55 -16.37 -0.68
C LEU A 80 16.33 -16.68 -2.16
N LEU A 81 16.77 -15.81 -3.07
CA LEU A 81 16.54 -15.93 -4.52
C LEU A 81 16.97 -17.27 -5.15
N PRO A 82 18.10 -17.90 -4.78
CA PRO A 82 18.51 -19.16 -5.39
C PRO A 82 17.48 -20.28 -5.27
N ALA A 83 16.66 -20.29 -4.21
CA ALA A 83 15.63 -21.31 -3.99
C ALA A 83 14.48 -21.24 -5.00
N TYR A 84 14.28 -20.08 -5.62
CA TYR A 84 13.17 -19.81 -6.55
C TYR A 84 13.63 -19.72 -8.01
N HIS A 85 14.91 -19.96 -8.28
CA HIS A 85 15.50 -19.71 -9.59
C HIS A 85 15.01 -20.70 -10.65
N VAL A 86 14.48 -20.17 -11.75
CA VAL A 86 13.95 -20.93 -12.89
C VAL A 86 14.96 -20.99 -14.02
N GLY A 87 15.63 -19.87 -14.32
CA GLY A 87 16.50 -19.75 -15.49
C GLY A 87 16.97 -18.33 -15.75
N SER A 88 17.62 -18.09 -16.89
CA SER A 88 18.06 -16.76 -17.31
C SER A 88 17.13 -16.19 -18.38
N LEU A 89 16.89 -14.88 -18.33
CA LEU A 89 16.05 -14.19 -19.31
C LEU A 89 16.79 -14.09 -20.66
N GLY A 90 16.16 -14.59 -21.73
CA GLY A 90 16.72 -14.64 -23.07
C GLY A 90 16.64 -13.29 -23.77
N LEU A 91 17.81 -12.75 -24.14
CA LEU A 91 17.92 -11.57 -25.00
C LEU A 91 17.62 -11.95 -26.46
N THR A 92 16.34 -12.02 -26.83
CA THR A 92 15.94 -11.95 -28.25
C THR A 92 15.22 -10.64 -28.49
N ALA A 93 15.95 -9.67 -29.06
CA ALA A 93 15.38 -8.47 -29.62
C ALA A 93 14.49 -8.81 -30.81
N LYS A 94 13.19 -8.54 -30.71
CA LYS A 94 12.33 -8.22 -31.86
C LYS A 94 11.39 -7.06 -31.50
N SER A 95 11.72 -5.92 -32.11
CA SER A 95 10.82 -4.98 -32.79
C SER A 95 9.36 -4.99 -32.36
N GLY A 96 9.00 -3.96 -31.59
CA GLY A 96 7.76 -3.18 -31.73
C GLY A 96 6.48 -3.96 -32.02
N THR A 97 5.80 -4.35 -30.96
CA THR A 97 4.34 -4.45 -31.00
C THR A 97 3.83 -3.18 -30.33
N GLU A 98 3.25 -2.28 -31.12
CA GLU A 98 2.51 -1.14 -30.59
C GLU A 98 1.45 -1.68 -29.64
N LEU A 99 1.67 -1.47 -28.34
CA LEU A 99 0.60 -1.47 -27.37
C LEU A 99 -0.38 -0.40 -27.86
N VAL A 100 -1.60 -0.83 -28.18
CA VAL A 100 -2.73 0.06 -28.40
C VAL A 100 -2.90 0.84 -27.10
N THR A 101 -2.24 1.98 -27.03
CA THR A 101 -2.43 2.97 -25.98
C THR A 101 -3.80 3.55 -26.23
N ASP A 102 -4.69 3.31 -25.29
CA ASP A 102 -5.96 4.01 -25.21
C ASP A 102 -5.63 5.51 -25.28
N GLN A 103 -6.09 6.18 -26.34
CA GLN A 103 -5.69 7.55 -26.69
C GLN A 103 -6.29 8.62 -25.75
N ASN A 104 -6.47 8.28 -24.47
CA ASN A 104 -7.11 9.12 -23.46
C ASN A 104 -6.19 9.43 -22.25
N GLN A 105 -4.92 9.02 -22.28
CA GLN A 105 -3.94 9.29 -21.21
C GLN A 105 -3.17 10.62 -21.38
N GLN A 106 -3.85 11.69 -21.79
CA GLN A 106 -3.23 13.01 -21.83
C GLN A 106 -3.56 13.79 -20.55
N HIS A 107 -2.50 14.15 -19.78
CA HIS A 107 -2.45 15.13 -18.68
C HIS A 107 -2.47 14.66 -17.20
N SER A 108 -2.03 13.45 -16.87
CA SER A 108 -1.67 13.10 -15.47
C SER A 108 -0.18 13.41 -15.22
N PHE A 109 0.24 13.72 -14.00
CA PHE A 109 1.65 13.77 -13.58
C PHE A 109 2.17 12.38 -13.24
N LEU A 110 1.40 11.59 -12.49
CA LEU A 110 1.80 10.25 -12.06
C LEU A 110 1.91 9.28 -13.25
N ARG A 111 2.97 8.48 -13.26
CA ARG A 111 3.25 7.43 -14.24
C ARG A 111 3.54 6.10 -13.53
N PRO A 112 2.82 5.01 -13.83
CA PRO A 112 3.03 3.72 -13.15
C PRO A 112 4.44 3.16 -13.36
N ASP A 113 5.01 3.42 -14.53
CA ASP A 113 6.29 2.82 -14.97
C ASP A 113 7.46 3.80 -14.91
N ILE A 114 7.24 5.07 -14.54
CA ILE A 114 8.25 6.13 -14.62
C ILE A 114 8.31 6.90 -13.30
N TRP A 115 9.53 7.03 -12.77
CA TRP A 115 9.82 7.88 -11.62
C TRP A 115 9.77 9.35 -12.02
N GLN A 116 8.91 10.10 -11.35
CA GLN A 116 8.69 11.52 -11.59
C GLN A 116 9.29 12.34 -10.46
N GLN A 117 10.11 13.35 -10.80
CA GLN A 117 10.77 14.17 -9.79
C GLN A 117 9.81 15.17 -9.15
N VAL A 118 9.98 15.34 -7.84
CA VAL A 118 9.29 16.36 -7.03
C VAL A 118 10.27 17.00 -6.06
N THR A 119 9.94 18.20 -5.58
CA THR A 119 10.77 18.92 -4.61
C THR A 119 10.04 19.13 -3.30
N VAL A 120 10.77 19.12 -2.18
CA VAL A 120 10.22 19.41 -0.85
C VAL A 120 9.95 20.92 -0.74
N LEU A 121 8.69 21.32 -0.84
CA LEU A 121 8.27 22.72 -0.76
C LEU A 121 8.13 23.19 0.68
N GLU A 122 7.42 22.42 1.50
CA GLU A 122 7.11 22.78 2.88
C GLU A 122 7.18 21.55 3.79
N LYS A 123 7.56 21.77 5.06
CA LYS A 123 7.39 20.79 6.14
C LYS A 123 6.72 21.46 7.34
N ARG A 124 5.57 20.93 7.75
CA ARG A 124 4.82 21.42 8.91
C ARG A 124 4.70 20.34 9.96
N ARG A 125 5.03 20.66 11.22
CA ARG A 125 4.84 19.76 12.35
C ARG A 125 3.35 19.74 12.75
N LEU A 126 2.75 18.56 12.76
CA LEU A 126 1.37 18.37 13.22
C LEU A 126 1.29 17.90 14.67
N SER A 127 2.23 17.05 15.09
CA SER A 127 2.31 16.54 16.47
C SER A 127 3.76 16.25 16.86
N HIS A 128 3.96 15.63 18.03
CA HIS A 128 5.30 15.32 18.51
C HIS A 128 6.09 14.41 17.54
N ASN A 129 5.40 13.52 16.81
CA ASN A 129 5.97 12.52 15.92
C ASN A 129 5.35 12.52 14.50
N THR A 130 4.55 13.52 14.13
CA THR A 130 3.89 13.55 12.81
C THR A 130 4.16 14.87 12.12
N ILE A 131 4.55 14.80 10.85
CA ILE A 131 4.76 15.94 9.98
C ILE A 131 3.90 15.83 8.73
N LEU A 132 3.54 16.98 8.17
CA LEU A 132 3.04 17.12 6.82
C LEU A 132 4.20 17.59 5.94
N ILE A 133 4.43 16.93 4.82
CA ILE A 133 5.38 17.35 3.80
C ILE A 133 4.60 17.72 2.55
N THR A 134 4.73 18.95 2.09
CA THR A 134 4.20 19.38 0.80
C THR A 134 5.29 19.22 -0.24
N LEU A 135 5.01 18.43 -1.27
CA LEU A 135 5.87 18.21 -2.42
C LEU A 135 5.35 19.01 -3.61
N LYS A 136 6.26 19.51 -4.43
CA LYS A 136 5.94 20.28 -5.63
C LYS A 136 6.42 19.55 -6.89
N TRP A 137 5.57 19.47 -7.91
CA TRP A 137 5.96 19.09 -9.26
C TRP A 137 5.80 20.28 -10.22
N ASP A 138 6.69 20.35 -11.21
CA ASP A 138 6.76 21.48 -12.14
C ASP A 138 6.05 21.15 -13.46
N HIS A 139 4.74 20.89 -13.44
CA HIS A 139 3.96 20.68 -14.66
C HIS A 139 2.51 21.19 -14.52
N CYS A 140 1.89 21.53 -15.66
CA CYS A 140 0.47 21.90 -15.73
C CYS A 140 -0.49 20.69 -15.80
N GLU A 141 -0.03 19.54 -15.31
CA GLU A 141 -0.78 18.28 -15.31
C GLU A 141 -1.47 18.07 -13.96
N GLU A 142 -2.62 17.39 -13.97
CA GLU A 142 -3.26 16.94 -12.73
C GLU A 142 -2.39 15.88 -12.06
N PHE A 143 -2.41 15.78 -10.72
CA PHE A 143 -1.62 14.78 -10.02
C PHE A 143 -1.96 13.35 -10.46
N GLY A 144 -3.24 13.08 -10.71
CA GLY A 144 -3.71 11.83 -11.33
C GLY A 144 -3.62 10.60 -10.43
N LEU A 145 -3.95 10.75 -9.14
CA LEU A 145 -4.07 9.64 -8.21
C LEU A 145 -5.55 9.24 -8.00
N PRO A 146 -5.98 8.05 -8.46
CA PRO A 146 -7.32 7.54 -8.17
C PRO A 146 -7.54 7.30 -6.67
N ILE A 147 -8.79 7.42 -6.20
CA ILE A 147 -9.14 7.29 -4.79
C ILE A 147 -8.86 5.87 -4.31
N GLY A 148 -8.04 5.72 -3.27
CA GLY A 148 -7.65 4.42 -2.74
C GLY A 148 -6.34 3.87 -3.32
N LYS A 149 -5.77 4.51 -4.35
CA LYS A 149 -4.41 4.21 -4.80
C LYS A 149 -3.39 4.97 -3.95
N HIS A 150 -2.14 4.54 -4.03
CA HIS A 150 -1.01 5.21 -3.39
C HIS A 150 0.12 5.48 -4.39
N VAL A 151 1.17 6.16 -3.92
CA VAL A 151 2.40 6.40 -4.68
C VAL A 151 3.56 5.70 -3.98
N LEU A 152 4.51 5.23 -4.77
CA LEU A 152 5.84 4.87 -4.27
C LEU A 152 6.67 6.15 -4.22
N LEU A 153 7.26 6.44 -3.06
CA LEU A 153 8.19 7.53 -2.85
C LEU A 153 9.60 6.98 -2.77
N ARG A 154 10.50 7.48 -3.61
CA ARG A 154 11.93 7.20 -3.55
C ARG A 154 12.67 8.39 -2.97
N ALA A 155 13.47 8.11 -1.95
CA ALA A 155 14.39 9.06 -1.34
C ALA A 155 15.78 8.44 -1.28
N ARG A 156 16.81 9.24 -1.54
CA ARG A 156 18.19 8.81 -1.37
C ARG A 156 18.61 8.97 0.09
N ASP A 157 19.10 7.91 0.70
CA ASP A 157 19.69 7.95 2.04
C ASP A 157 20.99 8.77 1.99
N PRO A 158 21.10 9.89 2.72
CA PRO A 158 22.31 10.69 2.73
C PRO A 158 23.52 9.99 3.36
N VAL A 159 23.30 8.94 4.16
CA VAL A 159 24.38 8.20 4.84
C VAL A 159 24.88 7.05 3.99
N SER A 160 24.00 6.13 3.57
CA SER A 160 24.40 4.98 2.76
C SER A 160 24.54 5.29 1.28
N GLY A 161 23.89 6.35 0.77
CA GLY A 161 23.82 6.66 -0.65
C GLY A 161 22.82 5.81 -1.44
N ASN A 162 22.19 4.83 -0.80
CA ASN A 162 21.21 3.92 -1.39
C ASN A 162 19.83 4.57 -1.51
N ASN A 163 19.01 4.07 -2.42
CA ASN A 163 17.61 4.43 -2.50
C ASN A 163 16.81 3.75 -1.39
N ILE A 164 15.83 4.47 -0.88
CA ILE A 164 14.79 3.93 0.00
C ILE A 164 13.48 4.19 -0.72
N VAL A 165 12.72 3.14 -1.01
CA VAL A 165 11.38 3.26 -1.60
C VAL A 165 10.31 2.87 -0.59
N ARG A 166 9.24 3.66 -0.42
CA ARG A 166 8.10 3.30 0.44
C ARG A 166 6.79 3.82 -0.14
N ALA A 167 5.71 3.07 0.07
CA ALA A 167 4.37 3.50 -0.27
C ALA A 167 3.87 4.61 0.67
N TYR A 168 3.23 5.62 0.09
CA TYR A 168 2.51 6.67 0.79
C TYR A 168 1.21 6.97 0.08
N THR A 169 0.13 7.18 0.85
CA THR A 169 -1.14 7.69 0.30
C THR A 169 -1.20 9.20 0.54
N PRO A 170 -1.12 10.02 -0.52
CA PRO A 170 -1.32 11.46 -0.42
C PRO A 170 -2.62 11.84 0.26
N ILE A 171 -2.57 12.87 1.10
CA ILE A 171 -3.72 13.32 1.86
C ILE A 171 -4.41 14.51 1.20
N ALA A 172 -3.73 15.27 0.36
CA ALA A 172 -4.32 16.34 -0.42
C ALA A 172 -3.52 16.56 -1.69
N THR A 173 -4.20 16.86 -2.79
CA THR A 173 -3.63 17.32 -4.04
C THR A 173 -4.19 18.71 -4.34
N LYS A 174 -3.34 19.61 -4.83
CA LYS A 174 -3.71 20.96 -5.28
C LYS A 174 -3.14 21.13 -6.69
N ASP A 175 -3.82 20.55 -7.66
CA ASP A 175 -3.33 20.44 -9.04
C ASP A 175 -3.02 21.81 -9.66
N SER A 176 -3.83 22.83 -9.34
CA SER A 176 -3.60 24.21 -9.79
C SER A 176 -2.30 24.84 -9.30
N LEU A 177 -1.71 24.30 -8.23
CA LEU A 177 -0.44 24.75 -7.65
C LEU A 177 0.72 23.79 -7.93
N GLY A 178 0.43 22.61 -8.48
CA GLY A 178 1.40 21.52 -8.59
C GLY A 178 1.86 21.02 -7.22
N GLU A 179 0.97 20.93 -6.23
CA GLU A 179 1.31 20.54 -4.85
C GLU A 179 0.59 19.28 -4.38
N VAL A 180 1.31 18.43 -3.64
CA VAL A 180 0.77 17.22 -3.01
C VAL A 180 1.29 17.09 -1.59
N ASP A 181 0.37 16.82 -0.65
CA ASP A 181 0.67 16.69 0.77
C ASP A 181 0.78 15.22 1.18
N LEU A 182 1.93 14.86 1.77
CA LEU A 182 2.16 13.56 2.41
C LEU A 182 2.18 13.70 3.93
N LEU A 183 1.37 12.90 4.62
CA LEU A 183 1.42 12.81 6.08
C LEU A 183 2.40 11.71 6.50
N ILE A 184 3.43 12.09 7.26
CA ILE A 184 4.49 11.18 7.67
C ILE A 184 4.54 11.08 9.19
N LYS A 185 4.36 9.88 9.73
CA LYS A 185 4.65 9.56 11.13
C LYS A 185 6.11 9.17 11.29
N ILE A 186 6.86 9.94 12.06
CA ILE A 186 8.28 9.75 12.32
C ILE A 186 8.47 8.62 13.34
N TYR A 187 9.19 7.58 12.91
CA TYR A 187 9.53 6.45 13.75
C TYR A 187 10.94 6.66 14.30
N HIS A 188 11.04 7.31 15.46
CA HIS A 188 12.33 7.56 16.11
C HIS A 188 12.98 6.26 16.59
N LYS A 189 14.31 6.24 16.57
CA LYS A 189 15.11 5.21 17.21
C LYS A 189 14.85 5.22 18.72
N THR A 190 14.69 4.04 19.31
CA THR A 190 14.63 3.83 20.75
C THR A 190 15.54 2.66 21.13
N ASP A 191 15.76 2.41 22.42
CA ASP A 191 16.63 1.32 22.89
C ASP A 191 16.18 -0.08 22.39
N GLY A 192 14.91 -0.21 21.95
CA GLY A 192 14.35 -1.45 21.39
C GLY A 192 13.90 -1.36 19.93
N ARG A 193 14.13 -0.24 19.22
CA ARG A 193 13.72 -0.07 17.80
C ARG A 193 14.75 0.74 17.03
N ALA A 194 15.18 0.24 15.87
CA ALA A 194 16.16 0.92 15.02
C ALA A 194 15.70 2.29 14.48
N GLY A 195 14.38 2.56 14.48
CA GLY A 195 13.78 3.73 13.83
C GLY A 195 13.42 3.46 12.37
N GLY A 196 12.67 4.37 11.75
CA GLY A 196 12.24 4.25 10.35
C GLY A 196 13.23 4.92 9.41
N LYS A 197 13.86 4.16 8.50
CA LYS A 197 14.84 4.68 7.53
C LYS A 197 14.26 5.83 6.68
N MET A 198 13.14 5.57 5.99
CA MET A 198 12.46 6.58 5.16
C MET A 198 11.98 7.78 5.99
N THR A 199 11.24 7.53 7.08
CA THR A 199 10.63 8.63 7.84
C THR A 199 11.67 9.52 8.51
N THR A 200 12.78 8.95 8.97
CA THR A 200 13.92 9.72 9.49
C THR A 200 14.63 10.49 8.38
N THR A 201 14.78 9.92 7.19
CA THR A 201 15.36 10.60 6.02
C THR A 201 14.52 11.83 5.64
N LEU A 202 13.20 11.65 5.48
CA LEU A 202 12.27 12.74 5.15
C LEU A 202 12.21 13.82 6.24
N HIS A 203 12.32 13.43 7.52
CA HIS A 203 12.31 14.38 8.63
C HIS A 203 13.48 15.38 8.53
N HIS A 204 14.69 14.90 8.22
CA HIS A 204 15.91 15.71 8.16
C HIS A 204 16.15 16.38 6.81
N MET A 205 15.43 15.97 5.76
CA MET A 205 15.60 16.48 4.41
C MET A 205 15.33 18.00 4.33
N PRO A 206 16.23 18.81 3.74
CA PRO A 206 16.01 20.26 3.65
C PRO A 206 14.89 20.61 2.66
N LEU A 207 14.35 21.83 2.77
CA LEU A 207 13.48 22.38 1.73
C LEU A 207 14.27 22.50 0.41
N GLY A 208 13.58 22.30 -0.71
CA GLY A 208 14.18 22.26 -2.05
C GLY A 208 14.88 20.95 -2.41
N ALA A 209 14.95 19.98 -1.49
CA ALA A 209 15.49 18.66 -1.81
C ALA A 209 14.60 17.92 -2.81
N THR A 210 15.22 17.16 -3.70
CA THR A 210 14.54 16.34 -4.71
C THR A 210 14.19 14.95 -4.16
N LEU A 211 12.99 14.49 -4.49
CA LEU A 211 12.46 13.16 -4.27
C LEU A 211 11.85 12.66 -5.59
N GLU A 212 11.46 11.40 -5.65
CA GLU A 212 10.77 10.85 -6.82
C GLU A 212 9.50 10.11 -6.42
N LEU A 213 8.48 10.20 -7.27
CA LEU A 213 7.20 9.52 -7.13
C LEU A 213 6.96 8.59 -8.33
N LYS A 214 6.47 7.38 -8.08
CA LYS A 214 5.97 6.44 -9.09
C LYS A 214 4.57 5.98 -8.70
N GLY A 215 3.67 5.83 -9.68
CA GLY A 215 2.30 5.38 -9.44
C GLY A 215 1.31 5.91 -10.47
N PRO A 216 0.00 5.75 -10.27
CA PRO A 216 -0.66 5.15 -9.10
C PRO A 216 -0.36 3.65 -8.94
N VAL A 217 -0.29 3.18 -7.68
CA VAL A 217 -0.09 1.76 -7.30
C VAL A 217 -1.22 1.32 -6.35
N GLY A 218 -1.49 0.00 -6.31
CA GLY A 218 -2.44 -0.64 -5.40
C GLY A 218 -3.59 -1.32 -6.13
N THR A 219 -4.27 -2.26 -5.47
CA THR A 219 -5.32 -3.09 -6.09
C THR A 219 -6.73 -2.53 -5.95
N PHE A 220 -6.92 -1.53 -5.09
CA PHE A 220 -8.21 -0.93 -4.78
C PHE A 220 -8.36 0.45 -5.44
N GLU A 221 -9.55 0.72 -5.95
CA GLU A 221 -9.96 2.04 -6.44
C GLU A 221 -11.44 2.28 -6.12
N TYR A 222 -11.75 3.41 -5.49
CA TYR A 222 -13.13 3.83 -5.26
C TYR A 222 -13.60 4.75 -6.38
N LEU A 223 -14.70 4.38 -7.04
CA LEU A 223 -15.26 5.09 -8.19
C LEU A 223 -16.47 5.98 -7.82
N GLY A 224 -16.90 5.94 -6.56
CA GLY A 224 -18.09 6.66 -6.07
C GLY A 224 -19.33 5.79 -6.01
N LYS A 225 -20.29 6.17 -5.14
CA LYS A 225 -21.63 5.58 -5.02
C LYS A 225 -21.60 4.06 -4.80
N GLY A 226 -20.65 3.61 -3.98
CA GLY A 226 -20.43 2.21 -3.63
C GLY A 226 -19.74 1.41 -4.73
N LYS A 227 -19.45 1.99 -5.89
CA LYS A 227 -18.74 1.30 -6.96
C LYS A 227 -17.24 1.35 -6.70
N CYS A 228 -16.56 0.20 -6.76
CA CYS A 228 -15.11 0.12 -6.64
C CYS A 228 -14.50 -0.91 -7.60
N HIS A 229 -13.21 -0.77 -7.88
CA HIS A 229 -12.38 -1.83 -8.44
C HIS A 229 -11.56 -2.49 -7.33
N VAL A 230 -11.53 -3.81 -7.34
CA VAL A 230 -10.68 -4.63 -6.47
C VAL A 230 -9.99 -5.66 -7.34
N SER A 231 -8.67 -5.56 -7.49
CA SER A 231 -7.84 -6.47 -8.29
C SER A 231 -8.42 -6.69 -9.70
N GLY A 232 -8.77 -5.58 -10.37
CA GLY A 232 -9.33 -5.58 -11.73
C GLY A 232 -10.83 -5.94 -11.84
N LYS A 233 -11.50 -6.29 -10.74
CA LYS A 233 -12.94 -6.62 -10.74
C LYS A 233 -13.76 -5.45 -10.21
N THR A 234 -14.79 -5.04 -10.95
CA THR A 234 -15.77 -4.06 -10.48
C THR A 234 -16.73 -4.69 -9.48
N ARG A 235 -16.92 -4.04 -8.34
CA ARG A 235 -17.88 -4.43 -7.30
C ARG A 235 -18.78 -3.27 -6.93
N GLN A 236 -20.02 -3.59 -6.54
CA GLN A 236 -20.97 -2.64 -5.98
C GLN A 236 -21.15 -2.96 -4.51
N VAL A 237 -20.61 -2.11 -3.64
CA VAL A 237 -20.64 -2.29 -2.20
C VAL A 237 -21.70 -1.39 -1.56
N ASN A 238 -22.28 -1.86 -0.46
CA ASN A 238 -23.20 -1.06 0.34
C ASN A 238 -22.50 -0.41 1.53
N ARG A 239 -21.50 -1.10 2.08
CA ARG A 239 -20.82 -0.69 3.30
C ARG A 239 -19.32 -0.99 3.28
N PHE A 240 -18.55 -0.06 3.82
CA PHE A 240 -17.16 -0.26 4.19
C PHE A 240 -16.99 -0.35 5.71
N VAL A 241 -16.22 -1.34 6.16
CA VAL A 241 -15.63 -1.37 7.51
C VAL A 241 -14.16 -1.00 7.37
N LEU A 242 -13.82 0.23 7.73
CA LEU A 242 -12.47 0.77 7.66
C LEU A 242 -11.77 0.52 8.99
N VAL A 243 -10.69 -0.26 9.01
CA VAL A 243 -9.92 -0.56 10.22
C VAL A 243 -8.52 0.00 10.04
N SER A 244 -8.15 0.99 10.85
CA SER A 244 -6.84 1.64 10.70
C SER A 244 -6.18 2.02 12.02
N ALA A 245 -4.84 2.10 12.01
CA ALA A 245 -4.10 2.67 13.14
C ALA A 245 -3.01 3.64 12.71
N GLY A 246 -2.87 4.73 13.48
CA GLY A 246 -1.86 5.76 13.21
C GLY A 246 -1.97 6.32 11.80
N SER A 247 -0.89 6.24 11.02
CA SER A 247 -0.84 6.75 9.65
C SER A 247 -1.65 5.91 8.64
N GLY A 248 -2.07 4.69 8.98
CA GLY A 248 -2.97 3.90 8.13
C GLY A 248 -4.34 4.55 7.88
N LEU A 249 -4.61 5.68 8.56
CA LEU A 249 -5.75 6.54 8.25
C LEU A 249 -5.69 7.13 6.82
N THR A 250 -4.51 7.33 6.23
CA THR A 250 -4.39 8.09 4.97
C THR A 250 -5.20 7.51 3.80
N PRO A 251 -5.17 6.19 3.47
CA PRO A 251 -6.07 5.61 2.48
C PRO A 251 -7.54 5.70 2.89
N MET A 252 -7.85 5.48 4.17
CA MET A 252 -9.23 5.55 4.69
C MET A 252 -9.81 6.96 4.52
N LEU A 253 -9.00 7.99 4.75
CA LEU A 253 -9.43 9.38 4.64
C LEU A 253 -9.69 9.79 3.19
N GLN A 254 -8.96 9.22 2.21
CA GLN A 254 -9.30 9.45 0.79
C GLN A 254 -10.71 8.93 0.46
N VAL A 255 -11.01 7.69 0.86
CA VAL A 255 -12.33 7.07 0.62
C VAL A 255 -13.43 7.82 1.37
N LEU A 256 -13.23 8.10 2.66
CA LEU A 256 -14.20 8.85 3.47
C LEU A 256 -14.48 10.24 2.92
N ARG A 257 -13.46 10.97 2.44
CA ARG A 257 -13.65 12.28 1.82
C ARG A 257 -14.42 12.19 0.51
N ALA A 258 -14.18 11.17 -0.30
CA ALA A 258 -14.92 10.97 -1.54
C ALA A 258 -16.42 10.78 -1.26
N ILE A 259 -16.75 9.87 -0.34
CA ILE A 259 -18.14 9.58 0.06
C ILE A 259 -18.80 10.79 0.72
N ALA A 260 -18.09 11.48 1.63
CA ALA A 260 -18.64 12.63 2.33
C ALA A 260 -18.94 13.84 1.41
N ARG A 261 -18.19 13.98 0.30
CA ARG A 261 -18.35 15.09 -0.66
C ARG A 261 -19.50 14.86 -1.64
N ASP A 262 -19.85 13.61 -1.93
CA ASP A 262 -20.98 13.27 -2.78
C ASP A 262 -22.24 13.03 -1.94
N ALA A 263 -23.20 13.95 -2.04
CA ALA A 263 -24.47 13.86 -1.31
C ALA A 263 -25.40 12.76 -1.86
N GLU A 264 -25.16 12.27 -3.07
CA GLU A 264 -25.92 11.17 -3.68
C GLU A 264 -25.30 9.80 -3.38
N ASP A 265 -24.12 9.77 -2.77
CA ASP A 265 -23.43 8.55 -2.39
C ASP A 265 -24.03 7.96 -1.12
N SER A 266 -24.77 6.85 -1.23
CA SER A 266 -25.41 6.23 -0.07
C SER A 266 -24.50 5.23 0.67
N THR A 267 -23.22 5.12 0.33
CA THR A 267 -22.32 4.12 0.92
C THR A 267 -22.15 4.33 2.42
N GLU A 268 -22.39 3.29 3.21
CA GLU A 268 -22.17 3.32 4.65
C GLU A 268 -20.68 3.05 4.98
N CYS A 269 -20.15 3.69 6.01
CA CYS A 269 -18.77 3.59 6.43
C CYS A 269 -18.69 3.54 7.95
N LEU A 270 -18.08 2.48 8.48
CA LEU A 270 -17.62 2.40 9.86
C LEU A 270 -16.10 2.51 9.90
N LEU A 271 -15.56 3.57 10.51
CA LEU A 271 -14.14 3.69 10.79
C LEU A 271 -13.82 3.28 12.23
N LEU A 272 -13.11 2.17 12.40
CA LEU A 272 -12.44 1.78 13.64
C LEU A 272 -11.01 2.31 13.62
N TYR A 273 -10.73 3.37 14.38
CA TYR A 273 -9.45 4.07 14.33
C TYR A 273 -8.67 3.99 15.65
N GLY A 274 -7.54 3.27 15.61
CA GLY A 274 -6.68 2.99 16.75
C GLY A 274 -5.48 3.94 16.88
N ASN A 275 -5.28 4.52 18.06
CA ASN A 275 -4.10 5.33 18.38
C ASN A 275 -3.56 5.01 19.79
N ARG A 276 -2.43 5.63 20.17
CA ARG A 276 -1.88 5.48 21.53
C ARG A 276 -2.52 6.50 22.47
N HIS A 277 -2.34 7.78 22.18
CA HIS A 277 -2.87 8.88 22.96
C HIS A 277 -3.87 9.71 22.16
N GLU A 278 -4.61 10.59 22.83
CA GLU A 278 -5.59 11.48 22.19
C GLU A 278 -4.96 12.44 21.17
N GLU A 279 -3.74 12.90 21.47
CA GLU A 279 -2.95 13.79 20.60
C GLU A 279 -2.40 13.09 19.35
N ASP A 280 -2.41 11.75 19.31
CA ASP A 280 -2.00 10.98 18.14
C ASP A 280 -3.14 10.86 17.11
N ILE A 281 -4.38 11.26 17.46
CA ILE A 281 -5.53 11.13 16.56
C ILE A 281 -5.39 12.15 15.43
N LEU A 282 -5.02 11.68 14.25
CA LEU A 282 -4.89 12.50 13.06
C LEU A 282 -6.27 12.92 12.56
N TYR A 283 -6.40 14.18 12.12
CA TYR A 283 -7.63 14.74 11.55
C TYR A 283 -8.88 14.57 12.44
N ARG A 284 -8.72 14.58 13.77
CA ARG A 284 -9.80 14.36 14.74
C ARG A 284 -11.04 15.22 14.49
N ASP A 285 -10.86 16.52 14.26
CA ASP A 285 -11.98 17.45 14.07
C ASP A 285 -12.70 17.22 12.74
N GLU A 286 -11.97 16.85 11.69
CA GLU A 286 -12.55 16.51 10.39
C GLU A 286 -13.38 15.23 10.49
N LEU A 287 -12.81 14.17 11.09
CA LEU A 287 -13.50 12.90 11.31
C LEU A 287 -14.77 13.07 12.17
N LYS A 288 -14.69 13.91 13.22
CA LYS A 288 -15.86 14.26 14.04
C LYS A 288 -16.93 14.99 13.23
N SER A 289 -16.51 15.92 12.36
CA SER A 289 -17.43 16.71 11.53
C SER A 289 -18.13 15.85 10.50
N MET A 290 -17.41 14.90 9.87
CA MET A 290 -18.00 13.90 8.97
C MET A 290 -19.10 13.09 9.67
N GLY A 291 -18.81 12.55 10.86
CA GLY A 291 -19.80 11.76 11.60
C GLY A 291 -21.01 12.56 12.10
N ALA A 292 -20.83 13.86 12.37
CA ALA A 292 -21.92 14.72 12.85
C ALA A 292 -22.86 15.21 11.74
N MET A 293 -22.30 15.56 10.57
CA MET A 293 -23.09 16.04 9.42
C MET A 293 -23.85 14.91 8.73
N ASP A 294 -23.34 13.69 8.84
CA ASP A 294 -23.75 12.56 8.03
C ASP A 294 -24.23 11.37 8.86
N GLY A 295 -24.92 11.66 9.98
CA GLY A 295 -25.17 10.76 11.12
C GLY A 295 -25.90 9.43 10.85
N ARG A 296 -26.04 9.00 9.60
CA ARG A 296 -26.39 7.62 9.21
C ARG A 296 -25.34 6.92 8.34
N ARG A 297 -24.53 7.62 7.53
CA ARG A 297 -23.58 7.00 6.59
C ARG A 297 -22.19 6.81 7.17
N ILE A 298 -21.61 7.81 7.85
CA ILE A 298 -20.23 7.72 8.36
C ILE A 298 -20.22 7.66 9.89
N ARG A 299 -19.75 6.54 10.44
CA ARG A 299 -19.58 6.31 11.88
C ARG A 299 -18.09 6.17 12.20
N VAL A 300 -17.60 6.93 13.16
CA VAL A 300 -16.18 6.87 13.59
C VAL A 300 -16.11 6.43 15.04
N VAL A 301 -15.39 5.34 15.28
CA VAL A 301 -15.11 4.79 16.61
C VAL A 301 -13.61 4.85 16.85
N HIS A 302 -13.22 5.66 17.84
CA HIS A 302 -11.83 5.77 18.26
C HIS A 302 -11.53 4.78 19.39
N THR A 303 -10.41 4.06 19.29
CA THR A 303 -9.85 3.30 20.40
C THR A 303 -8.42 3.75 20.72
N LEU A 304 -8.12 3.87 22.01
CA LEU A 304 -6.81 4.30 22.49
C LEU A 304 -6.17 3.24 23.38
N SER A 305 -4.91 2.92 23.09
CA SER A 305 -4.14 1.95 23.89
C SER A 305 -3.50 2.56 25.14
N SER A 306 -3.39 3.88 25.23
CA SER A 306 -2.90 4.61 26.40
C SER A 306 -3.63 5.95 26.59
N PRO A 307 -4.97 5.91 26.78
CA PRO A 307 -5.81 7.09 26.93
C PRO A 307 -5.57 7.85 28.24
N SER A 308 -5.95 9.12 28.26
CA SER A 308 -6.06 9.88 29.50
C SER A 308 -7.24 9.38 30.36
N ALA A 309 -7.30 9.85 31.62
CA ALA A 309 -8.45 9.59 32.47
C ALA A 309 -9.76 10.20 31.93
N SER A 310 -9.67 11.33 31.20
CA SER A 310 -10.83 12.01 30.62
C SER A 310 -11.35 11.39 29.32
N TRP A 311 -10.66 10.39 28.76
CA TRP A 311 -11.09 9.74 27.52
C TRP A 311 -12.41 8.98 27.69
N SER A 312 -13.41 9.32 26.88
CA SER A 312 -14.73 8.70 26.91
C SER A 312 -14.97 7.68 25.80
N GLY A 313 -14.02 7.50 24.88
CA GLY A 313 -14.12 6.52 23.79
C GLY A 313 -13.62 5.13 24.20
N GLN A 314 -13.46 4.26 23.20
CA GLN A 314 -13.03 2.88 23.41
C GLN A 314 -11.57 2.83 23.92
N ARG A 315 -11.27 1.83 24.75
CA ARG A 315 -9.96 1.64 25.37
C ARG A 315 -9.38 0.30 24.93
N GLY A 316 -8.07 0.27 24.70
CA GLY A 316 -7.36 -0.94 24.28
C GLY A 316 -6.78 -0.84 22.88
N ARG A 317 -6.36 -1.99 22.35
CA ARG A 317 -5.89 -2.10 20.96
C ARG A 317 -7.05 -2.55 20.06
N LEU A 318 -6.93 -2.27 18.77
CA LEU A 318 -7.80 -2.87 17.77
C LEU A 318 -7.63 -4.39 17.80
N GLY A 319 -8.75 -5.10 17.84
CA GLY A 319 -8.79 -6.56 17.96
C GLY A 319 -10.22 -7.08 17.95
N GLN A 320 -10.37 -8.36 18.24
CA GLN A 320 -11.63 -9.10 18.15
C GLN A 320 -12.78 -8.45 18.94
N GLU A 321 -12.56 -8.11 20.21
CA GLU A 321 -13.61 -7.53 21.08
C GLU A 321 -14.24 -6.26 20.48
N LEU A 322 -13.41 -5.37 19.90
CA LEU A 322 -13.94 -4.16 19.29
C LEU A 322 -14.65 -4.44 17.96
N LEU A 323 -14.14 -5.39 17.18
CA LEU A 323 -14.80 -5.80 15.94
C LEU A 323 -16.18 -6.38 16.23
N GLU A 324 -16.29 -7.32 17.17
CA GLU A 324 -17.56 -7.92 17.60
C GLU A 324 -18.55 -6.85 18.12
N ALA A 325 -18.05 -5.87 18.88
CA ALA A 325 -18.89 -4.84 19.46
C ALA A 325 -19.39 -3.80 18.44
N GLU A 326 -18.63 -3.52 17.39
CA GLU A 326 -18.86 -2.35 16.52
C GLU A 326 -19.11 -2.71 15.04
N ALA A 327 -18.44 -3.74 14.52
CA ALA A 327 -18.56 -4.18 13.13
C ALA A 327 -19.57 -5.33 13.05
N GLU A 328 -20.74 -5.08 12.45
CA GLU A 328 -21.70 -6.15 12.25
C GLU A 328 -21.14 -7.19 11.26
N GLN A 329 -21.41 -8.47 11.53
CA GLN A 329 -21.07 -9.59 10.66
C GLN A 329 -21.60 -9.38 9.22
N PRO A 330 -20.92 -9.93 8.21
CA PRO A 330 -21.36 -9.82 6.83
C PRO A 330 -22.71 -10.51 6.65
N LYS A 331 -23.62 -9.84 5.94
CA LYS A 331 -24.98 -10.36 5.70
C LYS A 331 -25.03 -11.10 4.36
N PRO A 332 -25.67 -12.28 4.27
CA PRO A 332 -25.83 -12.98 3.00
C PRO A 332 -26.50 -12.11 1.94
N GLY A 333 -25.91 -12.01 0.75
CA GLY A 333 -26.44 -11.23 -0.37
C GLY A 333 -26.18 -9.72 -0.28
N VAL A 334 -25.45 -9.25 0.74
CA VAL A 334 -24.98 -7.86 0.86
C VAL A 334 -23.48 -7.84 0.62
N GLU A 335 -23.04 -7.06 -0.37
CA GLU A 335 -21.61 -6.88 -0.63
C GLU A 335 -21.06 -5.79 0.30
N ASP A 336 -20.32 -6.22 1.31
CA ASP A 336 -19.57 -5.37 2.22
C ASP A 336 -18.07 -5.63 2.06
N LEU A 337 -17.25 -4.59 2.19
CA LEU A 337 -15.79 -4.71 2.18
C LEU A 337 -15.17 -4.16 3.45
N VAL A 338 -14.08 -4.81 3.89
CA VAL A 338 -13.19 -4.32 4.93
C VAL A 338 -11.98 -3.68 4.26
N LEU A 339 -11.65 -2.45 4.64
CA LEU A 339 -10.43 -1.77 4.25
C LEU A 339 -9.51 -1.69 5.47
N LEU A 340 -8.33 -2.32 5.40
CA LEU A 340 -7.41 -2.48 6.53
C LEU A 340 -6.06 -1.84 6.21
N CYS A 341 -5.55 -1.01 7.13
CA CYS A 341 -4.20 -0.46 7.01
C CYS A 341 -3.63 -0.12 8.39
N GLY A 342 -2.46 -0.65 8.72
CA GLY A 342 -1.80 -0.35 9.98
C GLY A 342 -0.49 -1.10 10.19
N PRO A 343 0.03 -1.16 11.42
CA PRO A 343 1.20 -1.98 11.72
C PRO A 343 0.90 -3.46 11.47
N SER A 344 1.85 -4.20 10.89
CA SER A 344 1.65 -5.61 10.49
C SER A 344 1.08 -6.50 11.60
N ALA A 345 1.53 -6.33 12.85
CA ALA A 345 1.01 -7.08 14.00
C ALA A 345 -0.49 -6.83 14.26
N MET A 346 -0.97 -5.61 14.01
CA MET A 346 -2.39 -5.29 14.07
C MET A 346 -3.13 -5.92 12.89
N GLU A 347 -2.59 -5.82 11.67
CA GLU A 347 -3.24 -6.37 10.48
C GLU A 347 -3.44 -7.88 10.59
N THR A 348 -2.42 -8.62 11.03
CA THR A 348 -2.52 -10.06 11.28
C THR A 348 -3.63 -10.38 12.30
N ALA A 349 -3.68 -9.65 13.41
CA ALA A 349 -4.68 -9.87 14.45
C ALA A 349 -6.11 -9.56 13.96
N ILE A 350 -6.29 -8.49 13.18
CA ILE A 350 -7.58 -8.10 12.63
C ILE A 350 -8.04 -9.08 11.55
N LYS A 351 -7.17 -9.51 10.63
CA LYS A 351 -7.49 -10.55 9.65
C LYS A 351 -7.98 -11.84 10.33
N HIS A 352 -7.29 -12.28 11.38
CA HIS A 352 -7.70 -13.45 12.13
C HIS A 352 -9.10 -13.28 12.76
N ALA A 353 -9.34 -12.14 13.40
CA ALA A 353 -10.64 -11.85 14.01
C ALA A 353 -11.77 -11.74 12.97
N LEU A 354 -11.56 -11.08 11.84
CA LEU A 354 -12.56 -10.96 10.77
C LEU A 354 -12.95 -12.32 10.20
N ARG A 355 -11.99 -13.21 9.99
CA ARG A 355 -12.26 -14.59 9.53
C ARG A 355 -13.08 -15.37 10.55
N ALA A 356 -12.81 -15.20 11.84
CA ALA A 356 -13.59 -15.82 12.91
C ALA A 356 -15.05 -15.31 12.93
N GLU A 357 -15.27 -14.05 12.55
CA GLU A 357 -16.58 -13.42 12.39
C GLU A 357 -17.26 -13.69 11.03
N GLY A 358 -16.67 -14.54 10.18
CA GLY A 358 -17.27 -15.00 8.93
C GLY A 358 -17.03 -14.11 7.71
N TRP A 359 -16.10 -13.14 7.78
CA TRP A 359 -15.67 -12.39 6.60
C TRP A 359 -14.80 -13.24 5.69
N ALA A 360 -15.11 -13.25 4.39
CA ALA A 360 -14.30 -13.92 3.38
C ALA A 360 -13.03 -13.11 3.05
N ASP A 361 -11.96 -13.79 2.63
CA ASP A 361 -10.68 -13.13 2.33
C ASP A 361 -10.83 -12.12 1.18
N GLU A 362 -11.68 -12.41 0.19
CA GLU A 362 -11.96 -11.50 -0.93
C GLU A 362 -12.72 -10.24 -0.52
N GLN A 363 -13.21 -10.18 0.72
CA GLN A 363 -13.84 -8.98 1.30
C GLN A 363 -12.84 -8.14 2.11
N ILE A 364 -11.64 -8.64 2.39
CA ILE A 364 -10.66 -7.97 3.25
C ILE A 364 -9.53 -7.42 2.40
N ILE A 365 -9.52 -6.10 2.20
CA ILE A 365 -8.55 -5.40 1.37
C ILE A 365 -7.53 -4.70 2.26
N CYS A 366 -6.25 -4.99 2.05
CA CYS A 366 -5.15 -4.39 2.78
C CYS A 366 -4.42 -3.37 1.91
N PHE A 367 -4.05 -2.22 2.50
CA PHE A 367 -3.34 -1.13 1.81
C PHE A 367 -1.86 -1.07 2.15
#